data_AF-A0A4C1Y190-F1
#
_entry.id   AF-A0A4C1Y190-F1
#
_cell.length_a   1.000
_cell.length_b   1.000
_cell.length_c   1.000
_cell.angle_alpha   90.00
_cell.angle_beta   90.00
_cell.angle_gamma   90.00
#
_symmetry.space_group_name_H-M   'P 1'
#
loop_
_entity.id
_entity.type
_entity.pdbx_description
1 polymer ?
#
loop_
_entity_poly.entity_id
_entity_poly.type
_entity_poly.pdbx_seq_one_letter_code
_entity_poly.pdbx_strand_id
1 'polypeptide(L)'
;MFYNVKAVCSLTGIKVEQLHKKSIPGQCFHCQLYGHSSKNCYQQARCVKCLGDHGTTACTRNKDTDGPLACILCKSAGHAANYLGCPRAPKRKSTLNNNKKALPPVQTAPRRAPARALKDNLSYAKATAGSLKPTN
;
A
#
# COMPACT_ATOMS: atom_id res chain seq x y z
N MET A 1 -16.36 -22.79 -6.25
CA MET A 1 -16.70 -23.95 -5.41
C MET A 1 -15.63 -24.06 -4.33
N PHE A 2 -16.02 -24.09 -3.05
CA PHE A 2 -15.13 -24.50 -1.97
C PHE A 2 -15.31 -26.01 -1.80
N TYR A 3 -14.24 -26.77 -1.97
CA TYR A 3 -14.27 -28.20 -1.71
C TYR A 3 -14.27 -28.41 -0.19
N ASN A 4 -15.12 -29.32 0.31
CA ASN A 4 -15.18 -29.66 1.74
C ASN A 4 -13.96 -30.55 2.10
N VAL A 5 -12.79 -29.92 2.21
CA VAL A 5 -11.54 -30.60 2.53
C VAL A 5 -11.49 -30.82 4.05
N LYS A 6 -11.57 -32.10 4.47
CA LYS A 6 -11.51 -32.50 5.88
C LYS A 6 -10.10 -32.89 6.35
N ALA A 7 -9.22 -33.24 5.41
CA ALA A 7 -7.83 -33.61 5.68
C ALA A 7 -6.92 -33.30 4.48
N VAL A 8 -5.65 -33.01 4.75
CA VAL A 8 -4.58 -32.86 3.76
C VAL A 8 -3.35 -33.58 4.30
N CYS A 9 -2.80 -34.54 3.56
CA CYS A 9 -1.61 -35.33 3.96
C CYS A 9 -1.66 -35.78 5.44
N SER A 10 -2.75 -36.43 5.83
CA SER A 10 -3.00 -36.98 7.18
C SER A 10 -3.24 -35.96 8.31
N LEU A 11 -3.15 -34.66 8.06
CA LEU A 11 -3.53 -33.63 9.02
C LEU A 11 -5.06 -33.48 9.05
N THR A 12 -5.66 -33.67 10.23
CA THR A 12 -7.10 -33.53 10.48
C THR A 12 -7.39 -32.23 11.26
N GLY A 13 -8.65 -31.77 11.24
CA GLY A 13 -9.05 -30.54 11.96
C GLY A 13 -8.68 -29.23 11.26
N ILE A 14 -8.39 -29.27 9.96
CA ILE A 14 -8.02 -28.08 9.18
C ILE A 14 -9.27 -27.24 8.87
N LYS A 15 -9.21 -25.94 9.18
CA LYS A 15 -10.21 -24.96 8.75
C LYS A 15 -9.74 -24.27 7.46
N VAL A 16 -10.36 -24.62 6.33
CA VAL A 16 -10.10 -23.93 5.06
C VAL A 16 -10.94 -22.66 5.01
N GLU A 17 -10.27 -21.51 5.07
CA GLU A 17 -10.93 -20.22 4.89
C GLU A 17 -10.87 -19.76 3.44
N GLN A 18 -11.91 -19.04 3.02
CA GLN A 18 -11.91 -18.41 1.71
C GLN A 18 -10.78 -17.40 1.62
N LEU A 19 -9.98 -17.52 0.55
CA LEU A 19 -8.99 -16.50 0.22
C LEU A 19 -9.69 -15.13 0.15
N HIS A 20 -9.20 -14.20 0.96
CA HIS A 20 -9.77 -12.86 1.06
C HIS A 20 -9.63 -12.15 -0.28
N LYS A 21 -10.74 -12.05 -1.03
CA LYS A 21 -10.76 -11.39 -2.34
C LYS A 21 -10.70 -9.89 -2.13
N LYS A 22 -9.60 -9.25 -2.56
CA LYS A 22 -9.53 -7.79 -2.62
C LYS A 22 -10.56 -7.31 -3.66
N SER A 23 -11.34 -6.30 -3.30
CA SER A 23 -12.39 -5.74 -4.16
C SER A 23 -11.87 -4.86 -5.29
N ILE A 24 -10.60 -4.42 -5.20
CA ILE A 24 -9.88 -3.68 -6.24
C ILE A 24 -8.68 -4.52 -6.68
N PRO A 25 -8.47 -4.73 -7.98
CA PRO A 25 -7.23 -5.34 -8.46
C PRO A 25 -6.02 -4.49 -8.05
N GLY A 26 -4.88 -5.13 -7.82
CA GLY A 26 -3.63 -4.41 -7.55
C GLY A 26 -3.17 -3.60 -8.75
N GLN A 27 -2.52 -2.46 -8.48
CA GLN A 27 -1.80 -1.69 -9.49
C GLN A 27 -0.42 -2.31 -9.72
N CYS A 28 -0.03 -2.45 -10.97
CA CYS A 28 1.30 -2.88 -11.37
C CYS A 28 2.29 -1.72 -11.16
N PHE A 29 3.30 -1.90 -10.31
CA PHE A 29 4.31 -0.87 -10.06
C PHE A 29 5.27 -0.67 -11.25
N HIS A 30 5.29 -1.60 -12.21
CA HIS A 30 6.10 -1.48 -13.42
C HIS A 30 5.46 -0.52 -14.43
N CYS A 31 4.22 -0.78 -14.87
CA CYS A 31 3.57 0.04 -15.91
C CYS A 31 2.42 0.93 -15.40
N GLN A 32 2.11 0.91 -14.10
CA GLN A 32 1.03 1.66 -13.43
C GLN A 32 -0.40 1.32 -13.88
N LEU A 33 -0.60 0.25 -14.66
CA LEU A 33 -1.91 -0.28 -15.02
C LEU A 33 -2.41 -1.32 -14.00
N TYR A 34 -3.69 -1.66 -14.06
CA TYR A 34 -4.31 -2.63 -13.16
C TYR A 34 -4.44 -4.02 -13.80
N GLY A 35 -4.67 -5.04 -12.96
CA GLY A 35 -5.08 -6.37 -13.40
C GLY A 35 -3.95 -7.39 -13.56
N HIS A 36 -2.70 -7.01 -13.29
CA HIS A 36 -1.55 -7.91 -13.31
C HIS A 36 -0.50 -7.50 -12.28
N SER A 37 0.44 -8.40 -11.99
CA SER A 37 1.57 -8.16 -11.09
C SER A 37 2.79 -7.64 -11.86
N SER A 38 3.61 -6.81 -11.22
CA SER A 38 4.89 -6.32 -11.78
C SER A 38 5.81 -7.45 -12.24
N LYS A 39 5.78 -8.61 -11.57
CA LYS A 39 6.63 -9.76 -11.91
C LYS A 39 6.32 -10.38 -13.29
N ASN A 40 5.08 -10.20 -13.77
CA ASN A 40 4.61 -10.73 -15.04
C ASN A 40 4.16 -9.59 -15.95
N CYS A 41 4.83 -8.45 -15.84
CA CYS A 41 4.58 -7.28 -16.68
C CYS A 41 5.64 -7.23 -17.77
N TYR A 42 5.21 -7.22 -19.03
CA TYR A 42 6.06 -7.09 -20.20
C TYR A 42 5.89 -5.74 -20.90
N GLN A 43 5.17 -4.81 -20.26
CA GLN A 43 4.95 -3.47 -20.78
C GLN A 43 6.10 -2.54 -20.37
N GLN A 44 6.29 -1.43 -21.08
CA GLN A 44 7.27 -0.40 -20.69
C GLN A 44 7.08 0.09 -19.24
N ALA A 45 8.21 0.25 -18.54
CA ALA A 45 8.23 0.81 -17.20
C ALA A 45 7.74 2.27 -17.22
N ARG A 46 6.86 2.64 -16.29
CA ARG A 46 6.33 4.00 -16.17
C ARG A 46 6.41 4.45 -14.73
N CYS A 47 7.05 5.59 -14.51
CA CYS A 47 7.21 6.15 -13.18
C CYS A 47 5.89 6.77 -12.68
N VAL A 48 5.45 6.40 -11.49
CA VAL A 48 4.23 6.96 -10.87
C VAL A 48 4.36 8.47 -10.54
N LYS A 49 5.60 8.95 -10.36
CA LYS A 49 5.89 10.33 -9.98
C LYS A 49 5.96 11.27 -11.18
N CYS A 50 6.47 10.83 -12.32
CA CYS A 50 6.75 11.72 -13.46
C CYS A 50 6.28 11.20 -14.82
N LEU A 51 5.69 9.99 -14.89
CA LEU A 51 5.34 9.29 -16.13
C LEU A 51 6.51 8.95 -17.08
N GLY A 52 7.75 9.17 -16.66
CA GLY A 52 8.93 8.81 -17.45
C GLY A 52 9.12 7.30 -17.58
N ASP A 53 9.95 6.92 -18.56
CA ASP A 53 10.23 5.53 -18.94
C ASP A 53 11.25 4.84 -18.03
N HIS A 54 11.00 4.90 -16.73
CA HIS A 54 11.83 4.32 -15.69
C HIS A 54 10.98 3.86 -14.50
N GLY A 55 11.57 2.99 -13.66
CA GLY A 55 10.97 2.62 -12.38
C GLY A 55 11.06 3.74 -11.35
N THR A 56 10.13 3.80 -10.40
CA THR A 56 10.03 4.87 -9.39
C THR A 56 11.32 5.12 -8.58
N THR A 57 12.19 4.11 -8.43
CA THR A 57 13.47 4.20 -7.73
C THR A 57 14.52 5.02 -8.46
N ALA A 58 14.49 5.04 -9.80
CA ALA A 58 15.39 5.82 -10.64
C ALA A 58 14.86 7.24 -10.91
N CYS A 59 13.75 7.63 -10.27
CA CYS A 59 13.12 8.91 -10.53
C CYS A 59 13.80 10.05 -9.77
N THR A 60 14.26 11.04 -10.52
CA THR A 60 14.90 12.27 -10.01
C THR A 60 13.91 13.41 -9.73
N ARG A 61 12.62 13.22 -10.06
CA ARG A 61 11.60 14.26 -9.91
C ARG A 61 11.46 14.70 -8.45
N ASN A 62 11.52 16.00 -8.22
CA ASN A 62 11.21 16.63 -6.94
C ASN A 62 9.72 17.05 -6.91
N LYS A 63 9.02 16.72 -5.82
CA LYS A 63 7.60 17.03 -5.66
C LYS A 63 7.32 18.54 -5.59
N ASP A 64 8.28 19.32 -5.10
CA ASP A 64 8.10 20.74 -4.82
C ASP A 64 8.47 21.64 -6.03
N THR A 65 9.29 21.12 -6.95
CA THR A 65 9.84 21.89 -8.08
C THR A 65 9.24 21.48 -9.42
N ASP A 66 9.04 20.18 -9.63
CA ASP A 66 8.50 19.67 -10.89
C ASP A 66 6.99 19.59 -10.79
N GLY A 67 6.27 20.52 -11.44
CA GLY A 67 4.84 20.87 -11.30
C GLY A 67 3.78 19.75 -11.16
N PRO A 68 2.57 19.86 -11.75
CA PRO A 68 1.52 18.86 -11.49
C PRO A 68 1.84 17.51 -12.16
N LEU A 69 1.59 16.42 -11.43
CA LEU A 69 1.71 15.06 -11.96
C LEU A 69 0.56 14.79 -12.93
N ALA A 70 0.84 14.08 -14.02
CA ALA A 70 -0.20 13.54 -14.90
C ALA A 70 -0.48 12.07 -14.58
N CYS A 71 -1.73 11.67 -14.72
CA CYS A 71 -2.19 10.31 -14.47
C CYS A 71 -2.16 9.49 -15.76
N ILE A 72 -1.48 8.34 -15.76
CA ILE A 72 -1.41 7.48 -16.96
C ILE A 72 -2.78 6.93 -17.36
N LEU A 73 -3.67 6.75 -16.38
CA LEU A 73 -4.97 6.13 -16.61
C LEU A 73 -5.89 7.09 -17.34
N CYS A 74 -6.11 8.31 -16.80
CA CYS A 74 -7.04 9.31 -17.35
C CYS A 74 -6.39 10.37 -18.24
N LYS A 75 -5.05 10.42 -18.31
CA LYS A 75 -4.28 11.43 -19.05
C LYS A 75 -4.49 12.87 -18.57
N SER A 76 -5.11 13.08 -17.40
CA SER A 76 -5.31 14.39 -16.79
C SER A 76 -4.19 14.71 -15.80
N ALA A 77 -3.85 16.00 -15.67
CA ALA A 77 -2.93 16.52 -14.66
C ALA A 77 -3.59 16.62 -13.28
N GLY A 78 -2.77 16.77 -12.24
CA GLY A 78 -3.18 17.00 -10.85
C GLY A 78 -3.17 15.78 -9.95
N HIS A 79 -2.96 14.56 -10.46
CA HIS A 79 -2.85 13.36 -9.64
C HIS A 79 -2.01 12.24 -10.29
N ALA A 80 -1.47 11.36 -9.45
CA ALA A 80 -0.78 10.15 -9.88
C ALA A 80 -1.76 9.01 -10.18
N ALA A 81 -1.29 8.00 -10.92
CA ALA A 81 -2.09 6.84 -11.30
C ALA A 81 -2.64 6.00 -10.12
N ASN A 82 -2.03 6.10 -8.94
CA ASN A 82 -2.50 5.39 -7.73
C ASN A 82 -3.65 6.12 -7.00
N TYR A 83 -4.04 7.30 -7.46
CA TYR A 83 -5.14 8.04 -6.85
C TYR A 83 -6.48 7.35 -7.14
N LEU A 84 -7.13 6.82 -6.11
CA LEU A 84 -8.41 6.10 -6.22
C LEU A 84 -9.60 6.96 -6.67
N GLY A 85 -9.48 8.29 -6.59
CA GLY A 85 -10.47 9.22 -7.11
C GLY A 85 -10.36 9.46 -8.62
N CYS A 86 -9.37 8.86 -9.30
CA CYS A 86 -9.27 8.92 -10.76
C CYS A 86 -10.52 8.29 -11.40
N PRO A 87 -11.17 8.94 -12.38
CA PRO A 87 -12.39 8.44 -13.02
C PRO A 87 -12.19 7.09 -13.74
N ARG A 88 -10.94 6.76 -14.12
CA ARG A 88 -10.56 5.49 -14.75
C ARG A 88 -9.93 4.47 -13.78
N ALA A 89 -9.79 4.80 -12.49
CA ALA A 89 -9.33 3.82 -11.51
C ALA A 89 -10.42 2.74 -11.29
N PRO A 90 -10.04 1.47 -11.04
CA PRO A 90 -11.01 0.43 -10.76
C PRO A 90 -11.81 0.75 -9.49
N LYS A 91 -13.14 0.67 -9.61
CA LYS A 91 -14.05 0.87 -8.49
C LYS A 91 -14.19 -0.42 -7.71
N ARG A 92 -14.34 -0.31 -6.38
CA ARG A 92 -14.74 -1.45 -5.55
C ARG A 92 -16.10 -1.94 -6.04
N LYS A 93 -16.20 -3.20 -6.43
CA LYS A 93 -17.51 -3.84 -6.56
C LYS A 93 -18.05 -4.00 -5.14
N SER A 94 -19.04 -3.21 -4.76
CA SER A 94 -19.79 -3.50 -3.55
C SER A 94 -20.62 -4.74 -3.84
N THR A 95 -20.34 -5.84 -3.14
CA THR A 95 -21.38 -6.85 -2.92
C THR A 95 -22.36 -6.23 -1.94
N LEU A 96 -23.23 -5.34 -2.43
CA LEU A 96 -24.34 -4.79 -1.67
C LEU A 96 -25.34 -5.94 -1.46
N ASN A 97 -25.07 -6.79 -0.48
CA ASN A 97 -26.16 -7.47 0.21
C ASN A 97 -26.80 -6.38 1.07
N ASN A 98 -28.07 -6.05 0.79
CA ASN A 98 -28.81 -4.90 1.33
C ASN A 98 -29.11 -4.99 2.84
N ASN A 99 -28.22 -5.53 3.67
CA ASN A 99 -28.31 -5.39 5.12
C ASN A 99 -27.57 -4.12 5.54
N LYS A 100 -28.30 -3.01 5.47
CA LYS A 100 -27.92 -1.72 6.05
C LYS A 100 -27.86 -1.86 7.58
N LYS A 101 -26.82 -2.50 8.13
CA LYS A 101 -26.45 -2.16 9.51
C LYS A 101 -25.83 -0.78 9.44
N ALA A 102 -26.54 0.18 10.01
CA ALA A 102 -26.04 1.53 10.21
C ALA A 102 -24.61 1.44 10.78
N LEU A 103 -23.67 2.12 10.12
CA LEU A 103 -22.37 2.38 10.73
C LEU A 103 -22.67 3.10 12.05
N PRO A 104 -22.10 2.67 13.19
CA PRO A 104 -22.21 3.45 14.40
C PRO A 104 -21.68 4.87 14.11
N PRO A 105 -22.23 5.91 14.75
CA PRO A 105 -21.76 7.26 14.57
C PRO A 105 -20.23 7.27 14.73
N VAL A 106 -19.53 7.91 13.81
CA VAL A 106 -18.11 8.19 13.95
C VAL A 106 -17.97 9.01 15.23
N GLN A 107 -17.70 8.34 16.35
CA GLN A 107 -17.23 9.02 17.54
C GLN A 107 -15.89 9.61 17.15
N THR A 108 -15.85 10.93 16.98
CA THR A 108 -14.61 11.70 16.91
C THR A 108 -13.78 11.30 18.12
N ALA A 109 -12.78 10.45 17.88
CA ALA A 109 -11.80 10.12 18.92
C ALA A 109 -11.17 11.45 19.38
N PRO A 110 -10.97 11.65 20.71
CA PRO A 110 -10.28 12.83 21.19
C PRO A 110 -8.93 12.94 20.50
N ARG A 111 -8.65 14.13 19.98
CA ARG A 111 -7.38 14.50 19.34
C ARG A 111 -6.25 14.08 20.30
N ARG A 112 -5.39 13.14 19.89
CA ARG A 112 -4.19 12.77 20.67
C ARG A 112 -3.41 14.04 20.99
N ALA A 113 -2.98 14.17 22.24
CA ALA A 113 -2.10 15.25 22.68
C ALA A 113 -0.87 15.35 21.75
N PRO A 114 -0.31 16.56 21.52
CA PRO A 114 0.87 16.71 20.69
C PRO A 114 2.00 15.82 21.21
N ALA A 115 2.71 15.18 20.28
CA ALA A 115 3.91 14.44 20.62
C ALA A 115 4.87 15.37 21.36
N ARG A 116 5.38 14.93 22.52
CA ARG A 116 6.42 15.66 23.25
C ARG A 116 7.62 15.85 22.32
N ALA A 117 8.12 17.07 22.24
CA ALA A 117 9.30 17.42 21.47
C ALA A 117 10.47 16.48 21.87
N LEU A 118 10.97 15.73 20.90
CA LEU A 118 12.14 14.89 21.06
C LEU A 118 13.33 15.85 21.12
N LYS A 119 14.02 15.90 22.26
CA LYS A 119 15.23 16.72 22.40
C LYS A 119 16.31 16.10 21.52
N ASP A 120 16.87 16.91 20.63
CA ASP A 120 17.87 16.49 19.66
C ASP A 120 19.13 15.89 20.32
N ASN A 121 19.74 14.93 19.60
CA ASN A 121 21.09 14.36 19.79
C ASN A 121 21.26 13.05 20.57
N LEU A 122 20.31 12.11 20.47
CA LEU A 122 20.61 10.70 20.80
C LEU A 122 21.20 9.98 19.57
N SER A 123 22.54 9.98 19.47
CA SER A 123 23.26 9.18 18.46
C SER A 123 23.29 7.70 18.86
N TYR A 124 23.03 6.81 17.89
CA TYR A 124 23.04 5.35 18.03
C TYR A 124 24.27 4.81 18.77
N ALA A 125 25.45 5.42 18.56
CA ALA A 125 26.70 5.01 19.19
C ALA A 125 26.70 5.14 20.73
N LYS A 126 25.86 6.03 21.30
CA LYS A 126 25.74 6.19 22.76
C LYS A 126 24.82 5.15 23.41
N ALA A 127 23.97 4.48 22.63
CA ALA A 127 23.01 3.49 23.14
C ALA A 127 23.63 2.10 23.34
N THR A 128 24.84 1.85 22.83
CA THR A 128 25.53 0.56 22.90
C THR A 128 26.75 0.56 23.82
N ALA A 129 27.02 1.65 24.55
CA ALA A 129 28.19 1.81 25.40
C ALA A 129 27.91 1.42 26.87
N GLY A 130 27.85 0.13 27.16
CA GLY A 130 27.90 -0.43 28.53
C GLY A 130 27.54 -1.92 28.50
N SER A 131 28.34 -2.90 28.95
CA SER A 131 29.50 -2.89 29.84
C SER A 131 30.44 -4.04 29.44
N LEU A 132 31.72 -3.75 29.18
CA LEU A 132 32.80 -4.74 29.25
C LEU A 132 33.59 -4.46 30.53
N LYS A 133 33.47 -5.32 31.54
CA LYS A 133 34.39 -5.34 32.68
C LYS A 133 35.78 -5.72 32.16
N PRO A 134 36.84 -4.94 32.44
CA PRO A 134 38.20 -5.43 32.24
C PRO A 134 38.54 -6.43 33.35
N THR A 135 38.96 -7.62 32.94
CA THR A 135 39.65 -8.60 33.79
C THR A 135 41.13 -8.22 33.89
N ASN A 136 41.61 -7.99 35.11
CA ASN A 136 42.92 -8.43 35.57
C ASN A 136 42.86 -8.55 37.10
#